data_AF-A0A2B7WUR6-F1
#
_entry.id   AF-A0A2B7WUR6-F1
#
_cell.length_a   1.000
_cell.length_b   1.000
_cell.length_c   1.000
_cell.angle_alpha   90.00
_cell.angle_beta   90.00
_cell.angle_gamma   90.00
#
_symmetry.space_group_name_H-M   'P 1'
#
loop_
_entity.id
_entity.type
_entity.pdbx_description
1 polymer ?
#
loop_
_entity_poly.entity_id
_entity_poly.type
_entity_poly.pdbx_seq_one_letter_code
_entity_poly.pdbx_strand_id
1 'polypeptide(L)'
;MCCYLKLISTILLAFIEVLLCNAAVINHGQKREVSYFAGPNKTSLEGIIPKGTCKSFNIIFTGSSGSLDIPYGTYCSIYDSTNCTGNWIFQLTHPGIDDLSANLAPYLIPQSMECFEYGD
;
A
#
# COMPACT_ATOMS: atom_id res chain seq x y z
N MET A 1 -8.32 50.06 -21.02
CA MET A 1 -8.44 49.53 -19.64
C MET A 1 -9.06 48.12 -19.62
N CYS A 2 -8.66 47.21 -20.54
CA CYS A 2 -9.22 45.84 -20.61
C CYS A 2 -8.15 44.73 -20.66
N CYS A 3 -6.87 45.06 -20.87
CA CYS A 3 -5.80 44.05 -20.98
C CYS A 3 -5.27 43.60 -19.61
N TYR A 4 -5.34 44.45 -18.58
CA TYR A 4 -4.85 44.11 -17.24
C TYR A 4 -5.71 43.04 -16.53
N LEU A 5 -7.03 43.05 -16.73
CA LEU A 5 -7.91 42.05 -16.11
C LEU A 5 -7.66 40.63 -16.65
N LYS A 6 -7.37 40.50 -17.96
CA LYS A 6 -7.10 39.18 -18.56
C LYS A 6 -5.80 38.56 -18.05
N LEU A 7 -4.77 39.38 -17.85
CA LEU A 7 -3.46 38.91 -17.40
C LEU A 7 -3.50 38.38 -15.96
N ILE A 8 -4.25 39.06 -15.08
CA ILE A 8 -4.43 38.63 -13.69
C ILE A 8 -5.21 37.32 -13.62
N SER A 9 -6.23 37.15 -14.47
CA SER A 9 -7.04 35.92 -14.54
C SER A 9 -6.20 34.71 -14.95
N THR A 10 -5.35 34.83 -15.97
CA THR A 10 -4.50 33.72 -16.45
C THR A 10 -3.46 33.30 -15.44
N ILE A 11 -2.89 34.26 -14.69
CA ILE A 11 -1.91 33.96 -13.63
C ILE A 11 -2.61 33.26 -12.45
N LEU A 12 -3.79 33.73 -12.06
CA LEU A 12 -4.55 33.14 -10.97
C LEU A 12 -4.98 31.68 -11.28
N LEU A 13 -5.40 31.39 -12.52
CA LEU A 13 -5.70 30.02 -12.95
C LEU A 13 -4.47 29.11 -12.89
N ALA A 14 -3.31 29.59 -13.33
CA ALA A 14 -2.07 28.80 -13.27
C ALA A 14 -1.65 28.49 -11.82
N PHE A 15 -1.85 29.41 -10.89
CA PHE A 15 -1.59 29.17 -9.46
C PHE A 15 -2.55 28.14 -8.85
N ILE A 16 -3.82 28.11 -9.28
CA ILE A 16 -4.81 27.13 -8.82
C ILE A 16 -4.46 25.72 -9.33
N GLU A 17 -4.07 25.57 -10.60
CA GLU A 17 -3.67 24.28 -11.16
C GLU A 17 -2.40 23.73 -10.48
N VAL A 18 -1.42 24.58 -10.18
CA VAL A 18 -0.21 24.19 -9.43
C VAL A 18 -0.56 23.81 -7.99
N LEU A 19 -1.50 24.51 -7.33
CA LEU A 19 -1.95 24.13 -5.98
C LEU A 19 -2.67 22.77 -5.96
N LEU A 20 -3.51 22.48 -6.96
CA LEU A 20 -4.25 21.22 -7.08
C LEU A 20 -3.32 20.02 -7.30
N CYS A 21 -2.27 20.16 -8.11
CA CYS A 21 -1.24 19.14 -8.27
C CYS A 21 -0.50 18.84 -6.95
N ASN A 22 -0.19 19.87 -6.16
CA ASN A 22 0.46 19.68 -4.86
C ASN A 22 -0.50 19.04 -3.83
N ALA A 23 -1.79 19.37 -3.85
CA ALA A 23 -2.77 18.75 -2.96
C ALA A 23 -2.99 17.25 -3.25
N ALA A 24 -2.92 16.83 -4.52
CA ALA A 24 -2.96 15.43 -4.89
C ALA A 24 -1.71 14.66 -4.43
N VAL A 25 -0.53 15.30 -4.48
CA VAL A 25 0.73 14.75 -3.96
C VAL A 25 0.73 14.69 -2.42
N ILE A 26 0.11 15.66 -1.75
CA ILE A 26 0.02 15.71 -0.28
C ILE A 26 -1.04 14.73 0.26
N ASN A 27 -2.14 14.46 -0.46
CA ASN A 27 -3.11 13.44 -0.05
C ASN A 27 -2.60 12.00 -0.25
N HIS A 28 -1.58 11.79 -1.09
CA HIS A 28 -0.79 10.54 -1.09
C HIS A 28 0.24 10.47 0.04
N GLY A 29 0.50 11.59 0.73
CA GLY A 29 1.33 11.65 1.92
C GLY A 29 0.51 11.40 3.18
N GLN A 30 0.47 10.14 3.64
CA GLN A 30 0.31 9.69 5.04
C GLN A 30 -0.63 8.50 5.26
N LYS A 31 -1.19 7.90 4.19
CA LYS A 31 -1.75 6.56 4.34
C LYS A 31 -0.63 5.54 4.16
N ARG A 32 -0.04 5.09 5.28
CA ARG A 32 0.88 3.96 5.35
C ARG A 32 0.12 2.65 5.12
N GLU A 33 -0.57 2.57 4.00
CA GLU A 33 -1.35 1.41 3.63
C GLU A 33 -0.48 0.44 2.83
N VAL A 34 -0.62 -0.84 3.11
CA VAL A 34 0.20 -1.89 2.49
C VAL A 34 -0.46 -2.32 1.20
N SER A 35 0.26 -2.28 0.09
CA SER A 35 -0.26 -2.71 -1.21
C SER A 35 0.13 -4.15 -1.49
N TYR A 36 -0.76 -4.91 -2.11
CA TYR A 36 -0.50 -6.28 -2.53
C TYR A 36 -0.75 -6.48 -4.01
N PHE A 37 0.08 -7.33 -4.61
CA PHE A 37 0.20 -7.51 -6.04
C PHE A 37 0.16 -9.00 -6.37
N ALA A 38 -0.53 -9.40 -7.44
CA ALA A 38 -0.59 -10.80 -7.87
C ALA A 38 0.74 -11.29 -8.45
N GLY A 39 1.51 -10.39 -9.07
CA GLY A 39 2.82 -10.68 -9.63
C GLY A 39 4.00 -10.27 -8.72
N PRO A 40 5.21 -10.74 -9.01
CA PRO A 40 6.42 -10.32 -8.31
C PRO A 40 6.77 -8.86 -8.64
N ASN A 41 7.61 -8.23 -7.82
CA ASN A 41 8.16 -6.88 -8.04
C ASN A 41 7.11 -5.80 -8.35
N LYS A 42 5.99 -5.78 -7.60
CA LYS A 42 4.89 -4.81 -7.75
C LYS A 42 4.17 -4.86 -9.10
N THR A 43 4.15 -6.02 -9.76
CA THR A 43 3.39 -6.20 -11.00
C THR A 43 1.97 -6.65 -10.71
N SER A 44 0.99 -6.06 -11.41
CA SER A 44 -0.45 -6.37 -11.26
C SER A 44 -0.98 -6.06 -9.85
N LEU A 45 -1.24 -4.78 -9.57
CA LEU A 45 -1.83 -4.32 -8.31
C LEU A 45 -3.24 -4.92 -8.13
N GLU A 46 -3.43 -5.65 -7.04
CA GLU A 46 -4.71 -6.28 -6.70
C GLU A 46 -5.49 -5.48 -5.65
N GLY A 47 -4.77 -4.81 -4.76
CA GLY A 47 -5.42 -3.96 -3.77
C GLY A 47 -4.52 -3.50 -2.63
N ILE A 48 -5.19 -3.04 -1.59
CA ILE A 48 -4.59 -2.40 -0.42
C ILE A 48 -5.13 -3.08 0.84
N ILE A 49 -4.27 -3.24 1.85
CA ILE A 49 -4.60 -3.69 3.20
C ILE A 49 -4.69 -2.45 4.09
N PRO A 50 -5.91 -2.05 4.52
CA PRO A 50 -6.07 -0.98 5.47
C PRO A 50 -5.50 -1.36 6.85
N LYS A 51 -5.03 -0.35 7.58
CA LYS A 51 -4.56 -0.51 8.97
C LYS A 51 -5.60 -1.19 9.86
N GLY A 52 -5.17 -2.15 10.67
CA GLY A 52 -6.01 -2.88 11.64
C GLY A 52 -7.17 -3.65 11.02
N THR A 53 -7.08 -3.94 9.71
CA THR A 53 -8.10 -4.68 8.99
C THR A 53 -7.54 -6.01 8.55
N CYS A 54 -8.20 -7.09 8.94
CA CYS A 54 -7.88 -8.41 8.43
C CYS A 54 -8.23 -8.52 6.95
N LYS A 55 -7.23 -8.81 6.12
CA LYS A 55 -7.41 -9.08 4.70
C LYS A 55 -7.14 -10.54 4.41
N SER A 56 -8.14 -11.24 3.87
CA SER A 56 -7.97 -12.60 3.35
C SER A 56 -7.49 -12.59 1.90
N PHE A 57 -6.55 -13.47 1.59
CA PHE A 57 -6.01 -13.69 0.25
C PHE A 57 -6.37 -15.09 -0.19
N ASN A 58 -7.66 -15.32 -0.43
CA ASN A 58 -8.18 -16.66 -0.76
C ASN A 58 -7.41 -17.36 -1.91
N ILE A 59 -6.73 -16.64 -2.82
CA ILE A 59 -6.01 -17.25 -3.95
C ILE A 59 -4.89 -16.35 -4.57
N ILE A 60 -4.49 -15.25 -3.92
CA ILE A 60 -3.65 -14.23 -4.58
C ILE A 60 -2.17 -14.57 -4.53
N PHE A 61 -1.75 -15.18 -3.43
CA PHE A 61 -0.39 -15.66 -3.27
C PHE A 61 -0.36 -17.14 -3.60
N THR A 62 0.22 -17.48 -4.75
CA THR A 62 0.68 -18.85 -4.99
C THR A 62 2.14 -18.86 -4.58
N GLY A 63 2.71 -19.95 -4.04
CA GLY A 63 4.11 -19.97 -3.57
C GLY A 63 5.17 -19.52 -4.60
N SER A 64 4.77 -19.26 -5.86
CA SER A 64 5.57 -18.74 -6.96
C SER A 64 5.19 -17.32 -7.44
N SER A 65 4.17 -16.67 -6.87
CA SER A 65 3.69 -15.36 -7.31
C SER A 65 3.18 -14.49 -6.17
N GLY A 66 3.45 -13.20 -6.31
CA GLY A 66 2.90 -12.14 -5.47
C GLY A 66 3.96 -11.38 -4.69
N SER A 67 3.69 -10.10 -4.50
CA SER A 67 4.58 -9.18 -3.79
C SER A 67 3.79 -8.21 -2.92
N LEU A 68 4.46 -7.66 -1.92
CA LEU A 68 3.92 -6.63 -1.03
C LEU A 68 4.78 -5.37 -1.11
N ASP A 69 4.13 -4.22 -0.99
CA ASP A 69 4.79 -2.95 -0.73
C ASP A 69 4.50 -2.51 0.70
N ILE A 70 5.50 -2.63 1.57
CA ILE A 70 5.35 -2.29 3.00
C ILE A 70 6.03 -0.95 3.25
N PRO A 71 5.27 0.11 3.62
CA PRO A 71 5.85 1.40 3.91
C PRO A 71 6.60 1.40 5.25
N TYR A 72 7.61 2.27 5.34
CA TYR A 72 8.36 2.51 6.59
C TYR A 72 7.43 2.79 7.76
N GLY A 73 7.72 2.16 8.90
CA GLY A 73 6.93 2.34 10.11
C GLY A 73 5.68 1.46 10.18
N THR A 74 5.57 0.43 9.33
CA THR A 74 4.46 -0.53 9.30
C THR A 74 4.98 -1.94 9.55
N TYR A 75 4.20 -2.75 10.25
CA TYR A 75 4.42 -4.18 10.35
C TYR A 75 3.15 -4.95 9.99
N CYS A 76 3.30 -6.15 9.43
CA CYS A 76 2.19 -7.00 9.04
C CYS A 76 2.33 -8.38 9.65
N SER A 77 1.26 -8.86 10.27
CA SER A 77 1.17 -10.21 10.82
C SER A 77 0.46 -11.11 9.81
N ILE A 78 1.09 -12.23 9.46
CA ILE A 78 0.53 -13.26 8.58
C ILE A 78 -0.10 -14.34 9.43
N TYR A 79 -1.30 -14.77 9.06
CA TYR A 79 -2.04 -15.83 9.74
C TYR A 79 -2.26 -17.03 8.81
N ASP A 80 -2.32 -18.21 9.41
CA ASP A 80 -2.72 -19.46 8.76
C ASP A 80 -4.25 -19.63 8.68
N SER A 81 -5.01 -18.71 9.28
CA SER A 81 -6.47 -18.62 9.18
C SER A 81 -6.89 -17.58 8.14
N THR A 82 -8.12 -17.67 7.64
CA THR A 82 -8.67 -16.70 6.66
C THR A 82 -9.25 -15.43 7.31
N ASN A 83 -9.29 -15.36 8.64
CA ASN A 83 -9.98 -14.31 9.40
C ASN A 83 -9.08 -13.66 10.48
N CYS A 84 -7.76 -13.80 10.36
CA CYS A 84 -6.77 -13.26 11.29
C CYS A 84 -7.04 -13.65 12.76
N THR A 85 -7.53 -14.86 12.97
CA THR A 85 -7.72 -15.43 14.31
C THR A 85 -6.59 -16.39 14.65
N GLY A 86 -6.29 -16.53 15.94
CA GLY A 86 -5.22 -17.39 16.44
C GLY A 86 -3.87 -16.69 16.48
N ASN A 87 -2.80 -17.49 16.53
CA ASN A 87 -1.43 -16.98 16.51
C ASN A 87 -1.00 -16.68 15.07
N TRP A 88 -0.29 -15.58 14.87
CA TRP A 88 0.36 -15.31 13.60
C TRP A 88 1.54 -16.28 13.40
N ILE A 89 1.80 -16.64 12.15
CA ILE A 89 2.86 -17.59 11.75
C ILE A 89 4.13 -16.88 11.30
N PHE A 90 4.01 -15.62 10.85
CA PHE A 90 5.14 -14.78 10.47
C PHE A 90 4.79 -13.30 10.61
N GLN A 91 5.79 -12.45 10.86
CA GLN A 91 5.64 -11.01 10.91
C GLN A 91 6.62 -10.33 9.96
N LEU A 92 6.10 -9.49 9.07
CA LEU A 92 6.87 -8.65 8.16
C LEU A 92 7.08 -7.30 8.84
N THR A 93 8.34 -6.98 9.13
CA THR A 93 8.76 -5.79 9.89
C THR A 93 9.65 -4.85 9.09
N HIS A 94 10.08 -5.27 7.90
CA HIS A 94 11.02 -4.52 7.09
C HIS A 94 10.29 -3.77 5.97
N PRO A 95 10.59 -2.47 5.81
CA PRO A 95 10.04 -1.71 4.70
C PRO A 95 10.71 -2.11 3.39
N GLY A 96 9.93 -2.21 2.33
CA GLY A 96 10.43 -2.60 1.02
C GLY A 96 9.46 -3.48 0.24
N ILE A 97 10.01 -4.08 -0.82
CA ILE A 97 9.31 -5.06 -1.65
C ILE A 97 9.64 -6.44 -1.12
N ASP A 98 8.66 -7.10 -0.52
CA ASP A 98 8.79 -8.51 -0.19
C ASP A 98 8.15 -9.32 -1.29
N ASP A 99 8.98 -9.87 -2.18
CA ASP A 99 8.55 -10.92 -3.10
C ASP A 99 8.27 -12.19 -2.28
N LEU A 100 7.00 -12.46 -2.02
CA LEU A 100 6.58 -13.64 -1.26
C LEU A 100 7.01 -14.93 -1.98
N SER A 101 7.10 -14.88 -3.31
CA SER A 101 7.64 -15.96 -4.15
C SER A 101 9.14 -16.24 -3.96
N ALA A 102 9.90 -15.29 -3.42
CA ALA A 102 11.36 -15.39 -3.30
C ALA A 102 11.85 -15.52 -1.85
N ASN A 103 11.11 -14.98 -0.87
CA ASN A 103 11.59 -14.81 0.50
C ASN A 103 10.81 -15.56 1.58
N LEU A 104 9.58 -16.01 1.30
CA LEU A 104 8.89 -16.90 2.22
C LEU A 104 9.25 -18.32 1.83
N ALA A 105 9.67 -19.13 2.82
CA ALA A 105 9.77 -20.56 2.63
C ALA A 105 8.49 -21.04 1.90
N PRO A 106 8.58 -21.87 0.85
CA PRO A 106 7.49 -22.18 -0.09
C PRO A 106 6.21 -22.77 0.55
N TYR A 107 6.15 -22.85 1.88
CA TYR A 107 5.05 -23.35 2.70
C TYR A 107 4.28 -22.26 3.48
N LEU A 108 4.69 -20.99 3.43
CA LEU A 108 3.97 -19.88 4.09
C LEU A 108 3.15 -19.09 3.07
N ILE A 109 2.16 -19.74 2.46
CA ILE A 109 1.16 -19.03 1.66
C ILE A 109 0.23 -18.29 2.64
N PRO A 110 0.28 -16.94 2.72
CA PRO A 110 -0.54 -16.20 3.66
C PRO A 110 -2.02 -16.36 3.32
N GLN A 111 -2.81 -16.93 4.22
CA GLN A 111 -4.27 -17.02 4.05
C GLN A 111 -4.95 -15.70 4.39
N SER A 112 -4.42 -15.00 5.39
CA SER A 112 -4.80 -13.64 5.72
C SER A 112 -3.65 -12.85 6.34
N MET A 113 -3.78 -11.54 6.34
CA MET A 113 -2.82 -10.61 6.91
C MET A 113 -3.53 -9.42 7.52
N GLU A 114 -2.93 -8.91 8.59
CA GLU A 114 -3.33 -7.68 9.23
C GLU A 114 -2.10 -6.81 9.44
N CYS A 115 -2.20 -5.52 9.10
CA CYS A 115 -1.07 -4.59 9.15
C CYS A 115 -1.36 -3.42 10.10
N PHE A 116 -0.33 -2.98 10.79
CA PHE A 116 -0.38 -1.94 11.82
C PHE A 116 0.82 -1.00 11.71
N GLU A 117 0.74 0.17 12.34
CA GLU A 117 1.88 1.08 12.43
C GLU A 117 2.67 0.80 13.71
N TYR A 118 3.98 1.00 13.68
CA TYR A 118 4.79 0.92 14.89
C TYR A 118 4.36 1.99 15.90
N GLY A 119 4.08 1.57 17.12
CA GLY A 119 3.67 2.44 18.23
C GLY A 119 2.16 2.49 18.50
N ASP A 120 1.36 1.72 17.75
CA ASP A 120 -0.03 1.40 18.10
C ASP A 120 -0.13 0.46 19.31
#